data_AF-A0A3G1KWR3-F1
#
_entry.id   AF-A0A3G1KWR3-F1
#
_cell.length_a   1.000
_cell.length_b   1.000
_cell.length_c   1.000
_cell.angle_alpha   90.00
_cell.angle_beta   90.00
_cell.angle_gamma   90.00
#
_symmetry.space_group_name_H-M   'P 1'
#
loop_
_entity.id
_entity.type
_entity.pdbx_description
1 polymer ?
#
loop_
_entity_poly.entity_id
_entity_poly.type
_entity_poly.pdbx_seq_one_letter_code
_entity_poly.pdbx_strand_id
1 'polypeptide(L)'
;MPNHAAVKPYGDTMDDGMIQISFTLPVPLSNASKEGARQLMLKLGLEEPAVVHAEDLGEIFSYYVVYAKCKETVDLNQIVVPEVKVKVLDKHEVDQFIADKFKRKLNIVGACIESDAHTVGIDAIMNMKGFNGHKGLESFHEINAYNLGAQVTCEEVIRKAYELNADAILISQVVTQKNIHITNLTKLADMLEAEGLREKIILVVGGPRINHELAKELGYDAGFGPNTYAEHVASYIVQEMEKVRGVFIG
;
A
#
# COMPACT_ATOMS: atom_id res chain seq x y z
N MET A 1 16.76 25.95 9.28
CA MET A 1 16.37 24.55 9.00
C MET A 1 14.86 24.44 9.20
N PRO A 2 14.12 23.65 8.41
CA PRO A 2 12.68 23.51 8.59
C PRO A 2 12.38 22.97 9.99
N ASN A 3 11.41 23.55 10.69
CA ASN A 3 10.99 23.04 11.99
C ASN A 3 10.08 21.83 11.79
N HIS A 4 10.64 20.62 11.89
CA HIS A 4 9.89 19.38 11.69
C HIS A 4 8.85 19.14 12.81
N ALA A 5 8.91 19.89 13.92
CA ALA A 5 7.98 19.76 15.03
C ALA A 5 6.66 20.55 14.87
N ALA A 6 6.60 21.48 13.90
CA ALA A 6 5.41 22.28 13.64
C ALA A 6 5.37 22.67 12.15
N VAL A 7 5.09 21.69 11.29
CA VAL A 7 4.99 21.91 9.84
C VAL A 7 3.60 22.43 9.50
N LYS A 8 3.55 23.46 8.66
CA LYS A 8 2.32 24.16 8.26
C LYS A 8 2.29 24.40 6.74
N PRO A 9 1.11 24.42 6.10
CA PRO A 9 1.01 24.79 4.68
C PRO A 9 1.58 26.19 4.41
N TYR A 10 2.12 26.37 3.20
CA TYR A 10 2.78 27.58 2.73
C TYR A 10 2.12 28.07 1.44
N GLY A 11 1.76 29.34 1.37
CA GLY A 11 1.37 30.03 0.14
C GLY A 11 2.45 30.98 -0.36
N ASP A 12 2.66 32.07 0.39
CA ASP A 12 3.55 33.19 0.02
C ASP A 12 4.57 33.52 1.12
N THR A 13 4.23 33.31 2.39
CA THR A 13 5.10 33.58 3.54
C THR A 13 5.27 32.34 4.41
N MET A 14 6.45 32.14 4.98
CA MET A 14 6.71 31.02 5.90
C MET A 14 5.66 30.99 7.02
N ASP A 15 5.06 29.82 7.24
CA ASP A 15 4.03 29.55 8.26
C ASP A 15 2.71 30.34 8.11
N ASP A 16 2.42 30.88 6.92
CA ASP A 16 1.15 31.59 6.65
C ASP A 16 -0.09 30.69 6.72
N GLY A 17 0.08 29.36 6.60
CA GLY A 17 -1.00 28.39 6.66
C GLY A 17 -1.89 28.37 5.42
N MET A 18 -1.50 29.03 4.34
CA MET A 18 -2.35 29.17 3.17
C MET A 18 -2.56 27.83 2.48
N ILE A 19 -3.82 27.50 2.21
CA ILE A 19 -4.23 26.31 1.47
C ILE A 19 -5.24 26.67 0.39
N GLN A 20 -5.21 25.92 -0.71
CA GLN A 20 -6.22 25.95 -1.75
C GLN A 20 -7.11 24.72 -1.63
N ILE A 21 -8.42 24.93 -1.58
CA ILE A 21 -9.41 23.86 -1.59
C ILE A 21 -10.34 24.09 -2.77
N SER A 22 -10.59 23.03 -3.55
CA SER A 22 -11.59 23.06 -4.61
C SER A 22 -12.66 22.01 -4.41
N PHE A 23 -13.91 22.35 -4.67
CA PHE A 23 -15.04 21.45 -4.50
C PHE A 23 -16.25 21.91 -5.32
N THR A 24 -17.21 21.01 -5.47
CA THR A 24 -18.48 21.26 -6.15
C THR A 24 -19.63 21.21 -5.15
N LEU A 25 -20.59 22.12 -5.27
CA LEU A 25 -21.85 22.08 -4.53
C LEU A 25 -23.00 21.71 -5.49
N PRO A 26 -23.96 20.86 -5.06
CA PRO A 26 -25.14 20.50 -5.84
C PRO A 26 -26.20 21.62 -5.78
N VAL A 27 -25.79 22.84 -6.12
CA VAL A 27 -26.67 24.02 -6.23
C VAL A 27 -26.25 24.85 -7.45
N PRO A 28 -27.19 25.59 -8.09
CA PRO A 28 -26.86 26.53 -9.15
C PRO A 28 -25.89 27.62 -8.69
N LEU A 29 -25.05 28.12 -9.59
CA LEU A 29 -24.12 29.21 -9.28
C LEU A 29 -24.88 30.51 -8.99
N SER A 30 -24.67 31.06 -7.80
CA SER A 30 -25.27 32.30 -7.32
C SER A 30 -24.38 32.98 -6.28
N ASN A 31 -24.71 34.21 -5.88
CA ASN A 31 -24.02 34.85 -4.75
C ASN A 31 -24.27 34.11 -3.43
N ALA A 32 -25.45 33.50 -3.27
CA ALA A 32 -25.76 32.70 -2.09
C ALA A 32 -24.92 31.42 -2.03
N SER A 33 -24.69 30.76 -3.17
CA SER A 33 -23.86 29.56 -3.22
C SER A 33 -22.36 29.86 -3.04
N LYS A 34 -21.87 31.00 -3.54
CA LYS A 34 -20.51 31.51 -3.23
C LYS A 34 -20.33 31.77 -1.73
N GLU A 35 -21.29 32.43 -1.09
CA GLU A 35 -21.26 32.64 0.36
C GLU A 35 -21.39 31.33 1.13
N GLY A 36 -22.21 30.39 0.65
CA GLY A 36 -22.32 29.04 1.19
C GLY A 36 -20.98 28.28 1.14
N ALA A 37 -20.27 28.35 0.02
CA ALA A 37 -18.93 27.78 -0.14
C ALA A 37 -17.94 28.39 0.86
N ARG A 38 -17.98 29.71 1.06
CA ARG A 38 -17.16 30.41 2.05
C ARG A 38 -17.48 29.98 3.48
N GLN A 39 -18.76 29.91 3.85
CA GLN A 39 -19.20 29.48 5.19
C GLN A 39 -18.89 28.01 5.47
N LEU A 40 -18.93 27.16 4.43
CA LEU A 40 -18.53 25.76 4.56
C LEU A 40 -17.07 25.66 5.00
N MET A 41 -16.16 26.46 4.43
CA MET A 41 -14.76 26.48 4.84
C MET A 41 -14.58 26.93 6.30
N LEU A 42 -15.35 27.93 6.76
CA LEU A 42 -15.35 28.33 8.17
C LEU A 42 -15.79 27.17 9.08
N LYS A 43 -16.82 26.40 8.68
CA LYS A 43 -17.29 25.23 9.42
C LYS A 43 -16.28 24.07 9.45
N LEU A 44 -15.38 24.00 8.46
CA LEU A 44 -14.24 23.09 8.46
C LEU A 44 -13.07 23.58 9.34
N GLY A 45 -13.22 24.72 10.02
CA GLY A 45 -12.21 25.26 10.94
C GLY A 45 -11.16 26.18 10.30
N LEU A 46 -11.33 26.50 9.01
CA LEU A 46 -10.38 27.34 8.27
C LEU A 46 -10.65 28.82 8.50
N GLU A 47 -9.60 29.64 8.49
CA GLU A 47 -9.71 31.09 8.66
C GLU A 47 -9.64 31.83 7.33
N GLU A 48 -10.23 33.03 7.31
CA GLU A 48 -10.18 33.96 6.18
C GLU A 48 -10.48 33.32 4.80
N PRO A 49 -11.51 32.45 4.67
CA PRO A 49 -11.79 31.83 3.39
C PRO A 49 -12.23 32.87 2.36
N ALA A 50 -11.62 32.80 1.18
CA ALA A 50 -11.89 33.67 0.04
C ALA A 50 -12.14 32.80 -1.20
N VAL A 51 -13.36 32.88 -1.74
CA VAL A 51 -13.71 32.23 -3.01
C VAL A 51 -13.04 33.02 -4.13
N VAL A 52 -12.00 32.44 -4.74
CA VAL A 52 -11.23 33.10 -5.81
C VAL A 52 -11.73 32.73 -7.20
N HIS A 53 -12.40 31.59 -7.32
CA HIS A 53 -12.99 31.13 -8.57
C HIS A 53 -14.31 30.42 -8.29
N ALA A 54 -15.27 30.64 -9.18
CA ALA A 54 -16.53 29.91 -9.17
C ALA A 54 -17.02 29.74 -10.61
N GLU A 55 -17.43 28.53 -10.95
CA GLU A 55 -17.86 28.14 -12.29
C GLU A 55 -19.17 27.37 -12.22
N ASP A 56 -20.05 27.62 -13.18
CA ASP A 56 -21.28 26.87 -13.36
C ASP A 56 -20.98 25.57 -14.12
N LEU A 57 -21.34 24.43 -13.54
CA LEU A 57 -21.16 23.11 -14.15
C LEU A 57 -22.47 22.54 -14.73
N GLY A 58 -23.53 23.35 -14.77
CA GLY A 58 -24.87 22.98 -15.23
C GLY A 58 -25.95 23.36 -14.21
N GLU A 59 -27.22 23.21 -14.57
CA GLU A 59 -28.37 23.80 -13.85
C GLU A 59 -28.40 23.54 -12.33
N ILE A 60 -27.80 22.45 -11.84
CA ILE A 60 -27.82 22.06 -10.43
C ILE A 60 -26.43 21.92 -9.79
N PHE A 61 -25.34 22.27 -10.48
CA PHE A 61 -23.98 22.12 -9.93
C PHE A 61 -23.12 23.36 -10.14
N SER A 62 -22.34 23.71 -9.13
CA SER A 62 -21.38 24.81 -9.20
C SER A 62 -20.06 24.43 -8.55
N TYR A 63 -18.96 24.75 -9.22
CA TYR A 63 -17.59 24.49 -8.78
C TYR A 63 -16.99 25.75 -8.15
N TYR A 64 -16.16 25.56 -7.13
CA TYR A 64 -15.50 26.64 -6.39
C TYR A 64 -14.04 26.31 -6.13
N VAL A 65 -13.20 27.34 -6.21
CA VAL A 65 -11.84 27.31 -5.66
C VAL A 65 -11.77 28.37 -4.56
N VAL A 66 -11.33 27.95 -3.37
CA VAL A 66 -11.27 28.77 -2.17
C VAL A 66 -9.86 28.73 -1.61
N TYR A 67 -9.29 29.91 -1.34
CA TYR A 67 -8.09 30.04 -0.52
C TYR A 67 -8.51 30.28 0.92
N ALA A 68 -7.85 29.63 1.87
CA ALA A 68 -8.11 29.81 3.30
C ALA A 68 -6.84 29.52 4.10
N LYS A 69 -6.82 29.94 5.36
CA LYS A 69 -5.72 29.66 6.29
C LYS A 69 -6.04 28.45 7.16
N CYS A 70 -5.18 27.44 7.10
CA CYS A 70 -5.13 26.35 8.08
C CYS A 70 -4.45 26.86 9.36
N LYS A 71 -5.07 26.62 10.52
CA LYS A 71 -4.46 26.95 11.82
C LYS A 71 -3.54 25.85 12.34
N GLU A 72 -3.85 24.62 11.97
CA GLU A 72 -3.21 23.43 12.51
C GLU A 72 -1.80 23.26 11.96
N THR A 73 -0.95 22.66 12.80
CA THR A 73 0.41 22.27 12.47
C THR A 73 0.59 20.78 12.70
N VAL A 74 1.50 20.17 11.96
CA VAL A 74 1.80 18.75 12.07
C VAL A 74 3.23 18.57 12.59
N ASP A 75 3.39 17.82 13.68
CA ASP A 75 4.70 17.38 14.18
C ASP A 75 5.12 16.11 13.44
N LEU A 76 6.02 16.24 12.46
CA LEU A 76 6.51 15.10 11.69
C LEU A 76 7.34 14.13 12.55
N ASN A 77 7.86 14.54 13.70
CA ASN A 77 8.64 13.66 14.58
C ASN A 77 7.75 12.66 15.32
N GLN A 78 6.46 12.96 15.48
CA GLN A 78 5.48 12.07 16.10
C GLN A 78 4.81 11.13 15.10
N ILE A 79 4.97 11.39 13.80
CA ILE A 79 4.44 10.52 12.75
C ILE A 79 5.36 9.31 12.63
N VAL A 80 4.89 8.17 13.15
CA VAL A 80 5.47 6.88 12.81
C VAL A 80 4.86 6.46 11.48
N VAL A 81 5.62 6.58 10.39
CA VAL A 81 5.27 5.90 9.14
C VAL A 81 5.69 4.45 9.32
N PRO A 82 4.77 3.47 9.36
CA PRO A 82 5.12 2.06 9.44
C PRO A 82 5.68 1.64 8.08
N GLU A 83 6.97 1.90 7.88
CA GLU A 83 7.72 1.34 6.77
C GLU A 83 8.19 -0.07 7.13
N VAL A 84 8.28 -0.93 6.12
CA VAL A 84 8.90 -2.24 6.28
C VAL A 84 10.39 -2.01 6.59
N LYS A 85 10.76 -2.04 7.88
CA LYS A 85 12.14 -1.81 8.36
C LYS A 85 13.04 -3.01 8.06
N VAL A 86 13.39 -3.20 6.80
CA VAL A 86 14.39 -4.18 6.36
C VAL A 86 15.45 -3.51 5.52
N LYS A 87 16.70 -3.96 5.66
CA LYS A 87 17.77 -3.56 4.75
C LYS A 87 17.38 -4.05 3.36
N VAL A 88 17.28 -3.14 2.39
CA VAL A 88 17.09 -3.52 1.00
C VAL A 88 18.40 -4.12 0.49
N LEU A 89 18.35 -5.39 0.13
CA LEU A 89 19.42 -6.14 -0.48
C LEU A 89 19.26 -6.08 -1.99
N ASP A 90 20.36 -6.02 -2.72
CA ASP A 90 20.30 -6.23 -4.16
C ASP A 90 20.03 -7.71 -4.50
N LYS A 91 19.81 -7.99 -5.78
CA LYS A 91 19.51 -9.34 -6.27
C LYS A 91 20.59 -10.37 -5.87
N HIS A 92 21.87 -10.02 -6.01
CA HIS A 92 22.97 -10.93 -5.72
C HIS A 92 23.10 -11.16 -4.21
N GLU A 93 22.91 -10.11 -3.41
CA GLU A 93 22.85 -10.20 -1.96
C GLU A 93 21.71 -11.12 -1.50
N VAL A 94 20.52 -11.04 -2.10
CA VAL A 94 19.39 -11.95 -1.80
C VAL A 94 19.72 -13.39 -2.16
N ASP A 95 20.24 -13.65 -3.37
CA ASP A 95 20.61 -15.01 -3.80
C ASP A 95 21.67 -15.61 -2.86
N GLN A 96 22.70 -14.84 -2.52
CA GLN A 96 23.75 -15.27 -1.59
C GLN A 96 23.20 -15.54 -0.19
N PHE A 97 22.30 -14.68 0.30
CA PHE A 97 21.65 -14.87 1.60
C PHE A 97 20.88 -16.19 1.65
N ILE A 98 20.12 -16.50 0.61
CA ILE A 98 19.34 -17.75 0.55
C ILE A 98 20.26 -18.97 0.51
N ALA A 99 21.28 -18.93 -0.36
CA ALA A 99 22.27 -20.01 -0.47
C ALA A 99 23.04 -20.24 0.84
N ASP A 100 23.35 -19.18 1.59
CA ASP A 100 24.10 -19.27 2.84
C ASP A 100 23.26 -19.73 4.03
N LYS A 101 22.03 -19.22 4.14
CA LYS A 101 21.19 -19.42 5.33
C LYS A 101 20.23 -20.59 5.20
N PHE A 102 19.63 -20.77 4.03
CA PHE A 102 18.57 -21.77 3.83
C PHE A 102 19.05 -23.03 3.09
N LYS A 103 20.17 -22.95 2.35
CA LYS A 103 20.81 -24.09 1.64
C LYS A 103 19.88 -24.79 0.63
N ARG A 104 18.81 -24.11 0.21
CA ARG A 104 17.87 -24.52 -0.82
C ARG A 104 17.17 -23.29 -1.39
N LYS A 105 16.60 -23.44 -2.59
CA LYS A 105 15.75 -22.41 -3.18
C LYS A 105 14.49 -22.19 -2.35
N LEU A 106 14.01 -20.95 -2.34
CA LEU A 106 12.72 -20.58 -1.75
C LEU A 106 11.61 -20.69 -2.78
N ASN A 107 10.46 -21.20 -2.36
CA ASN A 107 9.27 -21.29 -3.22
C ASN A 107 8.32 -20.15 -2.86
N ILE A 108 8.03 -19.26 -3.81
CA ILE A 108 7.18 -18.09 -3.59
C ILE A 108 5.99 -18.15 -4.54
N VAL A 109 4.77 -18.13 -3.99
CA VAL A 109 3.53 -18.16 -4.76
C VAL A 109 2.93 -16.75 -4.80
N GLY A 110 2.62 -16.24 -5.99
CA GLY A 110 2.02 -14.92 -6.19
C GLY A 110 0.67 -15.00 -6.89
N ALA A 111 -0.32 -14.21 -6.47
CA ALA A 111 -1.65 -14.17 -7.11
C ALA A 111 -2.40 -12.86 -6.85
N CYS A 112 -3.29 -12.48 -7.77
CA CYS A 112 -4.44 -11.64 -7.44
C CYS A 112 -5.63 -12.54 -7.13
N ILE A 113 -6.26 -12.34 -5.98
CA ILE A 113 -7.28 -13.29 -5.48
C ILE A 113 -8.72 -12.85 -5.75
N GLU A 114 -9.58 -13.85 -5.78
CA GLU A 114 -11.04 -13.74 -5.87
C GLU A 114 -11.51 -13.04 -7.16
N SER A 115 -12.15 -11.88 -7.07
CA SER A 115 -12.68 -11.18 -8.25
C SER A 115 -11.68 -10.21 -8.90
N ASP A 116 -10.47 -10.07 -8.34
CA ASP A 116 -9.50 -9.08 -8.80
C ASP A 116 -8.71 -9.57 -10.04
N ALA A 117 -8.88 -8.87 -11.16
CA ALA A 117 -8.24 -9.16 -12.44
C ALA A 117 -6.95 -8.32 -12.70
N HIS A 118 -6.55 -7.45 -11.78
CA HIS A 118 -5.46 -6.49 -12.01
C HIS A 118 -4.09 -7.09 -11.71
N THR A 119 -3.44 -7.69 -12.71
CA THR A 119 -2.15 -8.39 -12.52
C THR A 119 -0.91 -7.48 -12.59
N VAL A 120 -1.02 -6.26 -13.13
CA VAL A 120 0.15 -5.41 -13.42
C VAL A 120 1.07 -5.24 -12.20
N GLY A 121 0.50 -5.10 -11.00
CA GLY A 121 1.25 -4.98 -9.76
C GLY A 121 1.99 -6.26 -9.38
N ILE A 122 1.32 -7.42 -9.39
CA ILE A 122 1.97 -8.69 -9.05
C ILE A 122 2.98 -9.11 -10.13
N ASP A 123 2.68 -8.86 -11.41
CA ASP A 123 3.56 -9.13 -12.54
C ASP A 123 4.86 -8.30 -12.47
N ALA A 124 4.78 -7.05 -11.98
CA ALA A 124 5.95 -6.20 -11.75
C ALA A 124 6.90 -6.78 -10.70
N ILE A 125 6.38 -7.53 -9.73
CA ILE A 125 7.16 -8.18 -8.67
C ILE A 125 7.63 -9.57 -9.09
N MET A 126 6.76 -10.37 -9.72
CA MET A 126 7.03 -11.77 -10.01
C MET A 126 7.84 -11.95 -11.29
N ASN A 127 7.46 -11.29 -12.39
CA ASN A 127 7.92 -11.68 -13.73
C ASN A 127 9.36 -11.24 -14.00
N MET A 128 10.11 -12.03 -14.79
CA MET A 128 11.53 -11.79 -15.13
C MET A 128 11.85 -10.35 -15.60
N LYS A 129 10.93 -9.70 -16.32
CA LYS A 129 11.12 -8.32 -16.80
C LYS A 129 11.14 -7.32 -15.64
N GLY A 130 10.33 -7.57 -14.61
CA GLY A 130 10.03 -6.67 -13.51
C GLY A 130 9.50 -5.31 -13.98
N PHE A 131 9.85 -4.24 -13.28
CA PHE A 131 9.33 -2.90 -13.50
C PHE A 131 10.40 -1.82 -13.28
N ASN A 132 10.36 -0.77 -14.11
CA ASN A 132 11.27 0.38 -14.01
C ASN A 132 12.78 0.03 -13.97
N GLY A 133 13.21 -1.01 -14.68
CA GLY A 133 14.60 -1.47 -14.68
C GLY A 133 14.96 -2.42 -13.54
N HIS A 134 14.08 -2.58 -12.56
CA HIS A 134 14.20 -3.57 -11.47
C HIS A 134 13.63 -4.90 -11.94
N LYS A 135 14.39 -5.99 -11.77
CA LYS A 135 14.02 -7.33 -12.23
C LYS A 135 13.08 -8.01 -11.22
N GLY A 136 12.11 -8.78 -11.71
CA GLY A 136 11.21 -9.53 -10.83
C GLY A 136 11.86 -10.79 -10.22
N LEU A 137 11.11 -11.42 -9.31
CA LEU A 137 11.54 -12.58 -8.52
C LEU A 137 11.93 -13.79 -9.37
N GLU A 138 11.30 -14.01 -10.53
CA GLU A 138 11.71 -15.05 -11.50
C GLU A 138 13.17 -14.91 -11.97
N SER A 139 13.75 -13.71 -11.84
CA SER A 139 15.15 -13.49 -12.21
C SER A 139 16.15 -13.97 -11.16
N PHE A 140 15.74 -14.12 -9.91
CA PHE A 140 16.60 -14.49 -8.78
C PHE A 140 16.92 -15.97 -8.87
N HIS A 141 18.20 -16.33 -8.72
CA HIS A 141 18.63 -17.71 -8.94
C HIS A 141 18.12 -18.66 -7.86
N GLU A 142 18.01 -18.18 -6.62
CA GLU A 142 17.63 -18.98 -5.45
C GLU A 142 16.14 -18.87 -5.10
N ILE A 143 15.32 -18.32 -5.99
CA ILE A 143 13.87 -18.20 -5.83
C ILE A 143 13.15 -18.90 -6.97
N ASN A 144 12.23 -19.80 -6.63
CA ASN A 144 11.23 -20.32 -7.54
C ASN A 144 9.95 -19.49 -7.38
N ALA A 145 9.73 -18.56 -8.33
CA ALA A 145 8.56 -17.70 -8.35
C ALA A 145 7.43 -18.33 -9.16
N TYR A 146 6.29 -18.57 -8.52
CA TYR A 146 5.10 -19.17 -9.13
C TYR A 146 3.98 -18.12 -9.19
N ASN A 147 3.84 -17.44 -10.31
CA ASN A 147 2.76 -16.48 -10.54
C ASN A 147 1.50 -17.21 -11.04
N LEU A 148 0.46 -17.26 -10.19
CA LEU A 148 -0.84 -17.88 -10.51
C LEU A 148 -1.75 -16.95 -11.33
N GLY A 149 -1.37 -15.68 -11.51
CA GLY A 149 -2.12 -14.71 -12.28
C GLY A 149 -3.25 -14.07 -11.48
N ALA A 150 -4.39 -13.87 -12.14
CA ALA A 150 -5.53 -13.12 -11.62
C ALA A 150 -6.74 -14.00 -11.32
N GLN A 151 -7.65 -13.47 -10.51
CA GLN A 151 -8.92 -14.10 -10.15
C GLN A 151 -8.77 -15.52 -9.57
N VAL A 152 -7.71 -15.75 -8.80
CA VAL A 152 -7.41 -17.04 -8.18
C VAL A 152 -8.16 -17.15 -6.85
N THR A 153 -8.87 -18.25 -6.60
CA THR A 153 -9.60 -18.36 -5.32
C THR A 153 -8.64 -18.59 -4.14
N CYS A 154 -9.04 -18.20 -2.92
CA CYS A 154 -8.21 -18.45 -1.73
C CYS A 154 -7.87 -19.95 -1.57
N GLU A 155 -8.84 -20.83 -1.86
CA GLU A 155 -8.68 -22.28 -1.83
C GLU A 155 -7.59 -22.75 -2.81
N GLU A 156 -7.56 -22.17 -4.02
CA GLU A 156 -6.56 -22.51 -5.02
C GLU A 156 -5.16 -22.02 -4.64
N VAL A 157 -5.04 -20.81 -4.08
CA VAL A 157 -3.78 -20.30 -3.54
C VAL A 157 -3.24 -21.24 -2.46
N ILE A 158 -4.08 -21.64 -1.50
CA ILE A 158 -3.70 -22.54 -0.41
C ILE A 158 -3.27 -23.91 -0.94
N ARG A 159 -4.06 -24.49 -1.86
CA ARG A 159 -3.72 -25.76 -2.51
C ARG A 159 -2.36 -25.69 -3.19
N LYS A 160 -2.11 -24.63 -3.97
CA LYS A 160 -0.83 -24.44 -4.67
C LYS A 160 0.33 -24.20 -3.72
N ALA A 161 0.11 -23.44 -2.66
CA ALA A 161 1.10 -23.23 -1.61
C ALA A 161 1.50 -24.56 -0.94
N TYR A 162 0.53 -25.44 -0.68
CA TYR A 162 0.79 -26.77 -0.14
C TYR A 162 1.54 -27.68 -1.14
N GLU A 163 1.04 -27.78 -2.38
CA GLU A 163 1.67 -28.59 -3.45
C GLU A 163 3.13 -28.21 -3.70
N LEU A 164 3.43 -26.91 -3.65
CA LEU A 164 4.76 -26.37 -3.94
C LEU A 164 5.63 -26.23 -2.68
N ASN A 165 5.15 -26.58 -1.48
CA ASN A 165 5.82 -26.29 -0.21
C ASN A 165 6.28 -24.83 -0.14
N ALA A 166 5.36 -23.89 -0.38
CA ALA A 166 5.66 -22.48 -0.45
C ALA A 166 6.24 -21.97 0.87
N ASP A 167 7.28 -21.16 0.77
CA ASP A 167 7.89 -20.43 1.88
C ASP A 167 7.22 -19.07 2.10
N ALA A 168 6.69 -18.49 1.02
CA ALA A 168 5.95 -17.23 1.06
C ALA A 168 4.79 -17.20 0.07
N ILE A 169 3.74 -16.44 0.43
CA ILE A 169 2.59 -16.13 -0.42
C ILE A 169 2.52 -14.60 -0.60
N LEU A 170 2.42 -14.16 -1.85
CA LEU A 170 2.31 -12.77 -2.27
C LEU A 170 0.93 -12.52 -2.88
N ILE A 171 0.10 -11.72 -2.20
CA ILE A 171 -1.23 -11.37 -2.68
C ILE A 171 -1.24 -9.94 -3.19
N SER A 172 -1.76 -9.72 -4.40
CA SER A 172 -2.05 -8.39 -4.92
C SER A 172 -3.55 -8.10 -4.86
N GLN A 173 -3.92 -6.97 -4.25
CA GLN A 173 -5.30 -6.48 -4.18
C GLN A 173 -5.37 -5.01 -4.59
N VAL A 174 -6.10 -4.74 -5.66
CA VAL A 174 -6.30 -3.42 -6.26
C VAL A 174 -7.72 -2.92 -6.03
N VAL A 175 -8.71 -3.81 -6.13
CA VAL A 175 -10.12 -3.42 -6.01
C VAL A 175 -10.51 -3.22 -4.55
N THR A 176 -10.78 -1.97 -4.16
CA THR A 176 -11.15 -1.62 -2.79
C THR A 176 -12.61 -1.23 -2.59
N GLN A 177 -13.43 -1.31 -3.64
CA GLN A 177 -14.85 -0.91 -3.56
C GLN A 177 -15.58 -1.73 -2.49
N LYS A 178 -16.39 -1.04 -1.66
CA LYS A 178 -17.14 -1.66 -0.55
C LYS A 178 -16.27 -2.51 0.38
N ASN A 179 -14.98 -2.16 0.53
CA ASN A 179 -14.02 -2.88 1.37
C ASN A 179 -13.80 -4.35 0.97
N ILE A 180 -14.03 -4.72 -0.30
CA ILE A 180 -13.91 -6.12 -0.74
C ILE A 180 -12.51 -6.71 -0.54
N HIS A 181 -11.45 -5.91 -0.76
CA HIS A 181 -10.07 -6.28 -0.44
C HIS A 181 -9.91 -6.77 1.01
N ILE A 182 -10.49 -6.09 2.01
CA ILE A 182 -10.43 -6.50 3.41
C ILE A 182 -11.07 -7.88 3.58
N THR A 183 -12.29 -8.05 3.07
CA THR A 183 -13.01 -9.34 3.16
C THR A 183 -12.22 -10.49 2.54
N ASN A 184 -11.63 -10.28 1.36
CA ASN A 184 -10.85 -11.31 0.66
C ASN A 184 -9.54 -11.64 1.41
N LEU A 185 -8.86 -10.61 1.92
CA LEU A 185 -7.60 -10.78 2.63
C LEU A 185 -7.80 -11.48 3.98
N THR A 186 -8.84 -11.12 4.73
CA THR A 186 -9.25 -11.82 5.96
C THR A 186 -9.63 -13.26 5.67
N LYS A 187 -10.45 -13.51 4.63
CA LYS A 187 -10.82 -14.87 4.21
C LYS A 187 -9.58 -15.74 4.00
N LEU A 188 -8.58 -15.26 3.25
CA LEU A 188 -7.35 -16.02 3.02
C LEU A 188 -6.57 -16.28 4.31
N ALA A 189 -6.43 -15.27 5.17
CA ALA A 189 -5.71 -15.40 6.44
C ALA A 189 -6.37 -16.43 7.36
N ASP A 190 -7.69 -16.36 7.54
CA ASP A 190 -8.48 -17.29 8.35
C ASP A 190 -8.37 -18.73 7.82
N MET A 191 -8.42 -18.91 6.50
CA MET A 191 -8.27 -20.22 5.89
C MET A 191 -6.84 -20.79 6.05
N LEU A 192 -5.81 -19.96 5.93
CA LEU A 192 -4.43 -20.38 6.18
C LEU A 192 -4.20 -20.78 7.65
N GLU A 193 -4.89 -20.12 8.58
CA GLU A 193 -4.86 -20.46 10.00
C GLU A 193 -5.59 -21.79 10.26
N ALA A 194 -6.79 -21.96 9.70
CA ALA A 194 -7.56 -23.21 9.81
C ALA A 194 -6.81 -24.44 9.27
N GLU A 195 -6.03 -24.27 8.20
CA GLU A 195 -5.20 -25.33 7.60
C GLU A 195 -3.82 -25.49 8.29
N GLY A 196 -3.53 -24.69 9.34
CA GLY A 196 -2.26 -24.76 10.07
C GLY A 196 -1.02 -24.40 9.23
N LEU A 197 -1.21 -23.57 8.21
CA LEU A 197 -0.16 -23.07 7.31
C LEU A 197 0.30 -21.66 7.65
N ARG A 198 -0.54 -20.86 8.31
CA ARG A 198 -0.25 -19.44 8.58
C ARG A 198 1.08 -19.23 9.32
N GLU A 199 1.40 -20.06 10.30
CA GLU A 199 2.65 -19.94 11.08
C GLU A 199 3.89 -20.44 10.33
N LYS A 200 3.72 -21.16 9.21
CA LYS A 200 4.81 -21.80 8.45
C LYS A 200 5.23 -21.02 7.21
N ILE A 201 4.41 -20.04 6.80
CA ILE A 201 4.54 -19.30 5.54
C ILE A 201 4.58 -17.81 5.85
N ILE A 202 5.48 -17.09 5.17
CA ILE A 202 5.46 -15.63 5.17
C ILE A 202 4.34 -15.14 4.24
N LEU A 203 3.36 -14.44 4.81
CA LEU A 203 2.19 -13.95 4.10
C LEU A 203 2.30 -12.44 3.86
N VAL A 204 2.39 -12.03 2.60
CA VAL A 204 2.60 -10.64 2.21
C VAL A 204 1.48 -10.19 1.28
N VAL A 205 1.03 -8.94 1.45
CA VAL A 205 0.04 -8.32 0.58
C VAL A 205 0.58 -7.03 -0.04
N GLY A 206 0.20 -6.76 -1.27
CA GLY A 206 0.51 -5.51 -1.96
C GLY A 206 -0.69 -4.92 -2.68
N GLY A 207 -0.65 -3.62 -2.92
CA GLY A 207 -1.70 -2.92 -3.66
C GLY A 207 -1.64 -1.41 -3.50
N PRO A 208 -2.31 -0.65 -4.39
CA PRO A 208 -2.26 0.82 -4.36
C PRO A 208 -2.85 1.45 -3.10
N ARG A 209 -3.73 0.72 -2.40
CA ARG A 209 -4.34 1.15 -1.14
C ARG A 209 -3.95 0.26 0.06
N ILE A 210 -2.92 -0.56 -0.11
CA ILE A 210 -2.39 -1.40 0.95
C ILE A 210 -1.23 -0.64 1.59
N ASN A 211 -1.28 -0.51 2.92
CA ASN A 211 -0.16 -0.06 3.72
C ASN A 211 0.26 -1.19 4.69
N HIS A 212 1.42 -1.02 5.32
CA HIS A 212 1.94 -2.05 6.23
C HIS A 212 1.04 -2.25 7.44
N GLU A 213 0.47 -1.19 8.00
CA GLU A 213 -0.40 -1.23 9.18
C GLU A 213 -1.66 -2.08 8.94
N LEU A 214 -2.40 -1.79 7.86
CA LEU A 214 -3.57 -2.57 7.46
C LEU A 214 -3.21 -4.04 7.24
N ALA A 215 -2.06 -4.32 6.63
CA ALA A 215 -1.60 -5.69 6.45
C ALA A 215 -1.40 -6.39 7.81
N LYS A 216 -0.73 -5.74 8.78
CA LYS A 216 -0.54 -6.30 10.13
C LYS A 216 -1.87 -6.55 10.83
N GLU A 217 -2.82 -5.62 10.74
CA GLU A 217 -4.17 -5.76 11.33
C GLU A 217 -4.92 -6.97 10.77
N LEU A 218 -4.77 -7.25 9.48
CA LEU A 218 -5.39 -8.39 8.79
C LEU A 218 -4.64 -9.71 8.96
N GLY A 219 -3.62 -9.73 9.81
CA GLY A 219 -2.84 -10.94 10.09
C GLY A 219 -1.79 -11.27 9.02
N TYR A 220 -1.38 -10.31 8.18
CA TYR A 220 -0.27 -10.45 7.24
C TYR A 220 1.05 -10.05 7.92
N ASP A 221 2.16 -10.54 7.35
CA ASP A 221 3.51 -10.24 7.85
C ASP A 221 3.96 -8.85 7.39
N ALA A 222 3.70 -8.50 6.13
CA ALA A 222 3.91 -7.16 5.60
C ALA A 222 2.93 -6.74 4.49
N GLY A 223 2.71 -5.42 4.43
CA GLY A 223 2.01 -4.73 3.35
C GLY A 223 2.95 -3.88 2.50
N PHE A 224 2.77 -3.91 1.18
CA PHE A 224 3.54 -3.11 0.22
C PHE A 224 2.66 -2.22 -0.65
N GLY A 225 2.95 -0.92 -0.63
CA GLY A 225 2.24 0.09 -1.42
C GLY A 225 2.85 0.32 -2.81
N PRO A 226 2.41 1.39 -3.50
CA PRO A 226 3.04 1.85 -4.74
C PRO A 226 4.55 2.07 -4.61
N ASN A 227 5.28 2.00 -5.73
CA ASN A 227 6.74 2.14 -5.81
C ASN A 227 7.54 1.05 -5.06
N THR A 228 6.91 -0.10 -4.79
CA THR A 228 7.61 -1.30 -4.34
C THR A 228 8.18 -2.07 -5.53
N TYR A 229 9.36 -2.67 -5.35
CA TYR A 229 10.05 -3.50 -6.35
C TYR A 229 10.34 -4.89 -5.77
N ALA A 230 10.73 -5.83 -6.63
CA ALA A 230 10.91 -7.22 -6.23
C ALA A 230 11.99 -7.41 -5.15
N GLU A 231 13.08 -6.63 -5.20
CA GLU A 231 14.13 -6.68 -4.19
C GLU A 231 13.66 -6.22 -2.81
N HIS A 232 12.71 -5.28 -2.73
CA HIS A 232 12.12 -4.85 -1.47
C HIS A 232 11.36 -6.02 -0.81
N VAL A 233 10.54 -6.70 -1.62
CA VAL A 233 9.75 -7.85 -1.19
C VAL A 233 10.66 -9.04 -0.84
N ALA A 234 11.64 -9.35 -1.69
CA ALA A 234 12.58 -10.44 -1.46
C ALA A 234 13.40 -10.22 -0.19
N SER A 235 13.92 -9.00 -0.01
CA SER A 235 14.69 -8.60 1.17
C SER A 235 13.89 -8.80 2.45
N TYR A 236 12.61 -8.44 2.43
CA TYR A 236 11.71 -8.68 3.54
C TYR A 236 11.55 -10.17 3.82
N ILE A 237 11.19 -10.96 2.80
CA ILE A 237 10.93 -12.39 2.96
C ILE A 237 12.14 -13.10 3.54
N VAL A 238 13.34 -12.90 2.98
CA VAL A 238 14.54 -13.64 3.44
C VAL A 238 14.94 -13.27 4.86
N GLN A 239 14.84 -12.00 5.24
CA GLN A 239 15.17 -11.53 6.59
C GLN A 239 14.10 -11.97 7.61
N GLU A 240 12.83 -11.95 7.24
CA GLU A 240 11.76 -12.39 8.13
C GLU A 240 11.78 -13.91 8.33
N MET A 241 12.04 -14.66 7.26
CA MET A 241 12.25 -16.11 7.36
C MET A 241 13.46 -16.45 8.25
N GLU A 242 14.56 -15.70 8.20
CA GLU A 242 15.69 -15.90 9.11
C GLU A 242 15.28 -15.69 10.56
N LYS A 243 14.49 -14.65 10.87
CA LYS A 243 13.99 -14.41 12.23
C LYS A 243 13.07 -15.52 12.72
N VAL A 244 12.09 -15.90 11.91
CA VAL A 244 11.07 -16.90 12.29
C VAL A 244 11.68 -18.29 12.38
N ARG A 245 12.60 -18.67 11.46
CA ARG A 245 13.26 -19.98 11.47
C ARG A 245 14.50 -20.05 12.36
N GLY A 246 15.14 -18.92 12.67
CA GLY A 246 16.27 -18.85 13.60
C GLY A 246 15.91 -19.27 15.03
N VAL A 247 14.62 -19.27 15.38
CA VAL A 247 14.10 -19.78 16.66
C VAL A 247 14.07 -21.31 16.73
N PHE A 248 14.23 -22.03 15.61
CA PHE A 248 14.15 -23.50 15.55
C PHE A 248 15.51 -24.21 15.50
N ILE A 249 16.62 -23.48 15.47
CA ILE A 249 17.99 -24.03 15.41
C ILE A 249 18.87 -23.50 16.56
N GLY A 250 18.25 -22.89 17.58
CA GLY A 250 18.90 -22.46 18.83
C GLY A 250 18.65 -23.45 19.96
#